data_AF-A0A6G5T9B6-F1
#
_entry.id   AF-A0A6G5T9B6-F1
#
_cell.length_a   1.000
_cell.length_b   1.000
_cell.length_c   1.000
_cell.angle_alpha   90.00
_cell.angle_beta   90.00
_cell.angle_gamma   90.00
#
_symmetry.space_group_name_H-M   'P 1'
#
loop_
_entity.id
_entity.type
_entity.pdbx_description
1 polymer ?
#
loop_
_entity_poly.entity_id
_entity_poly.type
_entity_poly.pdbx_seq_one_letter_code
_entity_poly.pdbx_strand_id
1 'polypeptide(L)'
;VSVVNALSVWLKLKIRRHDKIHEMSFTHGVADAPLKVTGDAPNETGTEVSFMPSTGTFTMTEFDYGTLEHRLRELAFLNSGVRILLTDKRHSDIKQEELRYDGGLEAFVAYLDRAKKSLVDKPVAIRGEKDGITVEVAMWWNDSYHENVLCFTNNIPQRDGGTHMAGFRAALTRQVVSYADSSGITKREKVTLQGEDCREGLTAVLSVKVPDPKFSSE
;
A
#
# COMPACT_ATOMS: atom_id res chain seq x y z
N VAL A 1 -0.97 -15.56 8.46
CA VAL A 1 0.31 -16.19 8.86
C VAL A 1 0.29 -17.71 8.70
N SER A 2 -0.80 -18.39 9.04
CA SER A 2 -0.95 -19.85 8.88
C SER A 2 -0.67 -20.34 7.45
N VAL A 3 -1.15 -19.63 6.41
CA VAL A 3 -0.87 -19.97 5.01
C VAL A 3 0.62 -19.88 4.68
N VAL A 4 1.30 -18.80 5.11
CA VAL A 4 2.76 -18.66 4.91
C VAL A 4 3.50 -19.82 5.57
N ASN A 5 3.11 -20.21 6.78
CA ASN A 5 3.70 -21.35 7.49
C ASN A 5 3.49 -22.67 6.74
N ALA A 6 2.27 -22.94 6.29
CA ALA A 6 1.91 -24.16 5.56
C ALA A 6 2.65 -24.28 4.21
N LEU A 7 2.96 -23.15 3.57
CA LEU A 7 3.64 -23.09 2.26
C LEU A 7 5.15 -22.88 2.37
N SER A 8 5.74 -23.08 3.55
CA SER A 8 7.18 -22.95 3.79
C SER A 8 7.83 -24.32 4.06
N VAL A 9 9.08 -24.50 3.64
CA VAL A 9 9.92 -25.63 4.10
C VAL A 9 10.13 -25.52 5.60
N TRP A 10 10.53 -24.33 6.05
CA TRP A 10 10.70 -24.00 7.45
C TRP A 10 10.25 -22.57 7.73
N LEU A 11 9.79 -22.33 8.96
CA LEU A 11 9.51 -21.00 9.49
C LEU A 11 10.09 -20.89 10.91
N LYS A 12 10.77 -19.78 11.19
CA LYS A 12 11.29 -19.42 12.52
C LYS A 12 10.59 -18.17 13.01
N LEU A 13 10.05 -18.24 14.21
CA LEU A 13 9.36 -17.16 14.89
C LEU A 13 10.15 -16.77 16.14
N LYS A 14 10.48 -15.49 16.27
CA LYS A 14 11.09 -14.90 17.46
C LYS A 14 10.27 -13.71 17.94
N ILE A 15 9.79 -13.77 19.17
CA ILE A 15 8.94 -12.75 19.79
C ILE A 15 9.71 -12.16 20.99
N ARG A 16 9.82 -10.84 21.03
CA ARG A 16 10.32 -10.09 22.19
C ARG A 16 9.13 -9.48 22.89
N ARG A 17 8.84 -9.92 24.12
CA ARG A 17 7.70 -9.43 24.92
C ARG A 17 7.92 -9.74 26.41
N HIS A 18 7.46 -8.84 27.28
CA HIS A 18 7.60 -8.97 28.75
C HIS A 18 9.05 -9.26 29.16
N ASP A 19 9.99 -8.51 28.58
CA ASP A 19 11.43 -8.63 28.80
C ASP A 19 12.04 -10.01 28.49
N LYS A 20 11.36 -10.84 27.69
CA LYS A 20 11.80 -12.18 27.28
C LYS A 20 11.81 -12.35 25.77
N ILE A 21 12.75 -13.17 25.30
CA ILE A 21 12.79 -13.71 23.94
C ILE A 21 12.08 -15.06 23.96
N HIS A 22 11.07 -15.20 23.12
CA HIS A 22 10.36 -16.45 22.87
C HIS A 22 10.60 -16.92 21.45
N GLU A 23 11.01 -18.17 21.27
CA GLU A 23 11.29 -18.74 19.94
C GLU A 23 10.51 -20.03 19.70
N MET A 24 10.11 -20.21 18.45
CA MET A 24 9.43 -21.42 17.96
C MET A 24 9.79 -21.62 16.48
N SER A 25 9.90 -22.87 16.07
CA SER A 25 10.13 -23.24 14.68
C SER A 25 9.06 -24.21 14.17
N PHE A 26 8.89 -24.19 12.86
CA PHE A 26 7.96 -25.04 12.13
C PHE A 26 8.65 -25.64 10.92
N THR A 27 8.31 -26.88 10.61
CA THR A 27 8.71 -27.58 9.39
C THR A 27 7.44 -28.00 8.65
N HIS A 28 7.28 -27.55 7.39
CA HIS A 28 6.07 -27.82 6.59
C HIS A 28 4.74 -27.52 7.32
N GLY A 29 4.68 -26.40 8.04
CA GLY A 29 3.50 -25.97 8.80
C GLY A 29 3.32 -26.62 10.17
N VAL A 30 4.09 -27.67 10.49
CA VAL A 30 3.99 -28.39 11.78
C VAL A 30 5.00 -27.81 12.76
N ALA A 31 4.57 -27.57 14.01
CA ALA A 31 5.45 -27.10 15.07
C ALA A 31 6.51 -28.14 15.43
N ASP A 32 7.78 -27.75 15.45
CA ASP A 32 8.88 -28.67 15.82
C ASP A 32 8.94 -28.88 17.35
N ALA A 33 8.52 -27.87 18.11
CA ALA A 33 8.45 -27.89 19.57
C ALA A 33 7.49 -26.78 20.07
N PRO A 34 7.02 -26.85 21.33
CA PRO A 34 6.32 -25.73 21.98
C PRO A 34 7.16 -24.45 22.04
N LEU A 35 6.50 -23.30 22.08
CA LEU A 35 7.14 -21.99 22.25
C LEU A 35 8.03 -21.97 23.51
N LYS A 36 9.30 -21.62 23.35
CA LYS A 36 10.29 -21.64 24.44
C LYS A 36 10.86 -20.26 24.71
N VAL A 37 11.08 -19.94 25.99
CA VAL A 37 11.89 -18.77 26.39
C VAL A 37 13.37 -19.08 26.16
N THR A 38 14.04 -18.28 25.33
CA THR A 38 15.44 -18.51 24.93
C THR A 38 16.40 -17.44 25.41
N GLY A 39 15.89 -16.32 25.93
CA GLY A 39 16.73 -15.26 26.49
C GLY A 39 15.92 -14.11 27.10
N ASP A 40 16.64 -13.07 27.51
CA ASP A 40 16.09 -11.82 28.01
C ASP A 40 16.09 -10.76 26.88
N ALA A 41 15.10 -9.86 26.90
CA ALA A 41 14.93 -8.76 25.96
C ALA A 41 14.43 -7.50 26.68
N PRO A 42 15.21 -6.95 27.63
CA PRO A 42 14.76 -5.86 28.48
C PRO A 42 14.43 -4.62 27.66
N ASN A 43 13.22 -4.07 27.84
CA ASN A 43 12.72 -2.90 27.12
C ASN A 43 12.63 -3.06 25.58
N GLU A 44 12.68 -4.29 25.07
CA GLU A 44 12.49 -4.58 23.65
C GLU A 44 11.16 -5.28 23.40
N THR A 45 10.44 -4.83 22.37
CA THR A 45 9.21 -5.49 21.90
C THR A 45 9.24 -5.65 20.40
N GLY A 46 8.75 -6.77 19.90
CA GLY A 46 8.61 -6.99 18.46
C GLY A 46 8.52 -8.46 18.08
N THR A 47 8.27 -8.69 16.80
CA THR A 47 8.18 -10.02 16.22
C THR A 47 9.04 -10.09 14.99
N GLU A 48 9.87 -11.13 14.91
CA GLU A 48 10.73 -11.46 13.79
C GLU A 48 10.25 -12.80 13.22
N VAL A 49 9.96 -12.81 11.92
CA VAL A 49 9.54 -13.99 11.18
C VAL A 49 10.53 -14.22 10.06
N SER A 50 11.13 -15.40 10.01
CA SER A 50 12.01 -15.85 8.93
C SER A 50 11.44 -17.12 8.35
N PHE A 51 11.40 -17.26 7.03
CA PHE A 51 10.86 -18.46 6.40
C PHE A 51 11.55 -18.75 5.06
N MET A 52 11.44 -20.00 4.62
CA MET A 52 11.88 -20.44 3.30
C MET A 52 10.67 -20.99 2.53
N PRO A 53 10.30 -20.41 1.38
CA PRO A 53 9.21 -20.92 0.54
C PRO A 53 9.43 -22.39 0.14
N SER A 54 8.35 -23.18 0.12
CA SER A 54 8.40 -24.59 -0.28
C SER A 54 8.65 -24.77 -1.78
N THR A 55 9.77 -25.42 -2.13
CA THR A 55 10.08 -25.83 -3.51
C THR A 55 9.14 -26.93 -4.03
N GLY A 56 8.42 -27.62 -3.14
CA GLY A 56 7.36 -28.57 -3.52
C GLY A 56 6.05 -27.90 -3.90
N THR A 57 5.88 -26.61 -3.59
CA THR A 57 4.67 -25.83 -3.91
C THR A 57 4.94 -24.79 -4.99
N PHE A 58 6.07 -24.07 -4.89
CA PHE A 58 6.42 -23.00 -5.82
C PHE A 58 7.48 -23.45 -6.81
N THR A 59 7.26 -23.13 -8.09
CA THR A 59 8.26 -23.34 -9.14
C THR A 59 9.41 -22.33 -9.07
N MET A 60 9.18 -21.16 -8.45
CA MET A 60 10.17 -20.11 -8.21
C MET A 60 10.14 -19.73 -6.73
N THR A 61 11.26 -19.90 -6.04
CA THR A 61 11.40 -19.59 -4.61
C THR A 61 12.37 -18.44 -4.33
N GLU A 62 13.06 -17.96 -5.36
CA GLU A 62 13.89 -16.76 -5.27
C GLU A 62 13.01 -15.52 -5.21
N PHE A 63 13.23 -14.69 -4.19
CA PHE A 63 12.53 -13.41 -4.06
C PHE A 63 13.08 -12.39 -5.06
N ASP A 64 12.16 -11.71 -5.74
CA ASP A 64 12.49 -10.56 -6.58
C ASP A 64 12.61 -9.28 -5.73
N TYR A 65 13.79 -8.63 -5.79
CA TYR A 65 14.05 -7.42 -5.00
C TYR A 65 13.14 -6.27 -5.42
N GLY A 66 12.94 -6.08 -6.74
CA GLY A 66 12.15 -4.96 -7.27
C GLY A 66 10.69 -5.03 -6.81
N THR A 67 10.12 -6.22 -6.79
CA THR A 67 8.75 -6.47 -6.32
C THR A 67 8.61 -6.15 -4.83
N LEU A 68 9.56 -6.58 -3.99
CA LEU A 68 9.55 -6.27 -2.56
C LEU A 68 9.75 -4.78 -2.31
N GLU A 69 10.75 -4.18 -2.96
CA GLU A 69 11.08 -2.76 -2.83
C GLU A 69 9.90 -1.88 -3.23
N HIS A 70 9.25 -2.17 -4.36
CA HIS A 70 8.05 -1.48 -4.81
C HIS A 70 6.95 -1.56 -3.75
N ARG A 71 6.61 -2.76 -3.28
CA ARG A 71 5.54 -2.97 -2.29
C ARG A 71 5.82 -2.29 -0.95
N LEU A 72 7.06 -2.37 -0.47
CA LEU A 72 7.47 -1.73 0.77
C LEU A 72 7.49 -0.20 0.65
N ARG A 73 7.78 0.35 -0.52
CA ARG A 73 7.74 1.79 -0.79
C ARG A 73 6.30 2.32 -0.73
N GLU A 74 5.34 1.61 -1.32
CA GLU A 74 3.91 1.95 -1.18
C GLU A 74 3.50 1.97 0.30
N LEU A 75 3.88 0.93 1.07
CA LEU A 75 3.58 0.85 2.49
C LEU A 75 4.20 1.99 3.30
N ALA A 76 5.41 2.43 2.96
CA ALA A 76 6.07 3.56 3.60
C ALA A 76 5.32 4.88 3.35
N PHE A 77 4.75 5.08 2.16
CA PHE A 77 3.90 6.24 1.87
C PHE A 77 2.55 6.18 2.63
N LEU A 78 1.92 5.00 2.67
CA LEU A 78 0.65 4.78 3.36
C LEU A 78 0.75 4.93 4.88
N ASN A 79 1.95 4.71 5.44
CA ASN A 79 2.23 4.76 6.87
C ASN A 79 3.28 5.83 7.16
N SER A 80 2.87 7.10 7.03
CA SER A 80 3.75 8.26 7.26
C SER A 80 4.50 8.14 8.60
N GLY A 81 5.81 8.38 8.55
CA GLY A 81 6.72 8.29 9.70
C GLY A 81 7.22 6.89 10.05
N VAL A 82 6.68 5.82 9.45
CA VAL A 82 7.21 4.46 9.63
C VAL A 82 8.48 4.29 8.80
N ARG A 83 9.55 3.83 9.45
CA ARG A 83 10.82 3.47 8.81
C ARG A 83 10.78 2.00 8.39
N ILE A 84 10.96 1.73 7.10
CA ILE A 84 11.09 0.38 6.55
C ILE A 84 12.50 0.22 5.98
N LEU A 85 13.19 -0.85 6.36
CA LEU A 85 14.52 -1.18 5.85
C LEU A 85 14.44 -2.48 5.04
N LEU A 86 14.75 -2.39 3.75
CA LEU A 86 14.91 -3.55 2.87
C LEU A 86 16.40 -3.84 2.69
N THR A 87 16.81 -5.09 2.91
CA THR A 87 18.21 -5.50 2.78
C THR A 87 18.31 -6.82 2.04
N ASP A 88 19.13 -6.83 0.98
CA ASP A 88 19.47 -8.01 0.21
C ASP A 88 20.90 -8.42 0.51
N LYS A 89 21.05 -9.63 1.06
CA LYS A 89 22.33 -10.22 1.48
C LYS A 89 22.75 -11.40 0.59
N ARG A 90 22.19 -11.54 -0.61
CA ARG A 90 22.51 -12.65 -1.53
C ARG A 90 23.91 -12.55 -2.15
N HIS A 91 24.39 -11.33 -2.36
CA HIS A 91 25.69 -11.05 -2.97
C HIS A 91 26.69 -10.51 -1.94
N SER A 92 27.98 -10.45 -2.28
CA SER A 92 29.01 -9.84 -1.44
C SER A 92 28.72 -8.37 -1.16
N ASP A 93 28.17 -7.67 -2.15
CA ASP A 93 27.71 -6.30 -2.02
C ASP A 93 26.30 -6.31 -1.47
N ILE A 94 26.16 -5.89 -0.20
CA ILE A 94 24.86 -5.79 0.45
C ILE A 94 24.10 -4.61 -0.16
N LYS A 95 22.98 -4.90 -0.81
CA LYS A 95 22.06 -3.86 -1.29
C LYS A 95 21.08 -3.52 -0.18
N GLN A 96 20.98 -2.25 0.17
CA GLN A 96 20.11 -1.78 1.24
C GLN A 96 19.36 -0.51 0.80
N GLU A 97 18.05 -0.49 1.05
CA GLU A 97 17.19 0.66 0.80
C GLU A 97 16.45 1.02 2.10
N GLU A 98 16.54 2.30 2.49
CA GLU A 98 15.76 2.85 3.60
C GLU A 98 14.58 3.65 3.07
N LEU A 99 13.37 3.25 3.46
CA LEU A 99 12.12 3.81 3.01
C LEU A 99 11.42 4.48 4.20
N ARG A 100 11.35 5.81 4.18
CA ARG A 100 10.63 6.61 5.17
C ARG A 100 10.14 7.90 4.50
N TYR A 101 8.84 8.15 4.61
CA TYR A 101 8.21 9.33 4.02
C TYR A 101 7.29 9.97 5.05
N ASP A 102 7.36 11.30 5.17
CA ASP A 102 6.52 12.06 6.11
C ASP A 102 5.31 12.73 5.41
N GLY A 103 5.34 12.84 4.08
CA GLY A 103 4.31 13.53 3.28
C GLY A 103 3.08 12.69 2.87
N GLY A 104 2.95 11.47 3.40
CA GLY A 104 1.76 10.62 3.21
C GLY A 104 1.36 10.42 1.73
N LEU A 105 0.06 10.50 1.46
CA LEU A 105 -0.50 10.29 0.12
C LEU A 105 -0.09 11.37 -0.89
N GLU A 106 0.16 12.62 -0.45
CA GLU A 106 0.62 13.69 -1.35
C GLU A 106 1.99 13.38 -1.91
N ALA A 107 2.92 12.96 -1.04
CA ALA A 107 4.25 12.51 -1.46
C ALA A 107 4.16 11.27 -2.35
N PHE A 108 3.18 10.39 -2.12
CA PHE A 108 2.97 9.21 -2.95
C PHE A 108 2.53 9.59 -4.37
N VAL A 109 1.53 10.45 -4.53
CA VAL A 109 1.07 10.93 -5.85
C VAL A 109 2.20 11.65 -6.59
N ALA A 110 2.94 12.52 -5.90
CA ALA A 110 4.12 13.18 -6.48
C ALA A 110 5.19 12.18 -6.92
N TYR A 111 5.41 11.11 -6.15
CA TYR A 111 6.34 10.04 -6.53
C TYR A 111 5.87 9.27 -7.77
N LEU A 112 4.58 8.94 -7.88
CA LEU A 112 4.02 8.23 -9.04
C LEU A 112 4.22 9.01 -10.34
N ASP A 113 4.09 10.33 -10.27
CA ASP A 113 4.17 11.23 -11.42
C ASP A 113 5.51 11.96 -11.54
N ARG A 114 6.57 11.50 -10.86
CA ARG A 114 7.90 12.12 -10.88
C ARG A 114 8.53 12.29 -12.28
N ALA A 115 8.03 11.55 -13.27
CA ALA A 115 8.46 11.61 -14.66
C ALA A 115 7.48 12.36 -15.60
N LYS A 116 6.39 12.90 -15.06
CA LYS A 116 5.34 13.63 -15.78
C LYS A 116 5.30 15.08 -15.33
N LYS A 117 4.72 15.98 -16.14
CA LYS A 117 4.56 17.38 -15.77
C LYS A 117 3.19 17.57 -15.09
N SER A 118 3.18 18.04 -13.85
CA SER A 118 1.93 18.39 -13.18
C SER A 118 1.26 19.60 -13.85
N LEU A 119 -0.08 19.59 -13.93
CA LEU A 119 -0.89 20.71 -14.40
C LEU A 119 -1.33 21.64 -13.28
N VAL A 120 -1.14 21.20 -12.03
CA VAL A 120 -1.41 21.96 -10.81
C VAL A 120 -0.16 21.96 -9.92
N ASP A 121 -0.01 23.01 -9.10
CA ASP A 121 1.21 23.24 -8.32
C ASP A 121 1.44 22.19 -7.22
N LYS A 122 0.35 21.68 -6.62
CA LYS A 122 0.39 20.71 -5.52
C LYS A 122 -0.76 19.71 -5.61
N PRO A 123 -0.56 18.47 -5.13
CA PRO A 123 -1.65 17.51 -4.98
C PRO A 123 -2.78 18.04 -4.09
N VAL A 124 -4.02 17.74 -4.48
CA VAL A 124 -5.20 17.95 -3.65
C VAL A 124 -5.30 16.77 -2.68
N ALA A 125 -5.19 17.04 -1.39
CA ALA A 125 -5.37 16.06 -0.33
C ALA A 125 -6.71 16.23 0.39
N ILE A 126 -7.44 15.15 0.57
CA ILE A 126 -8.73 15.12 1.27
C ILE A 126 -8.71 13.97 2.26
N ARG A 127 -9.11 14.26 3.50
CA ARG A 127 -9.33 13.27 4.54
C ARG A 127 -10.71 13.47 5.15
N GLY A 128 -11.46 12.39 5.31
CA GLY A 128 -12.74 12.38 5.98
C GLY A 128 -12.92 11.11 6.80
N GLU A 129 -13.67 11.21 7.88
CA GLU A 129 -14.07 10.05 8.69
C GLU A 129 -15.56 10.11 8.94
N LYS A 130 -16.25 9.00 8.70
CA LYS A 130 -17.68 8.87 8.94
C LYS A 130 -18.02 7.42 9.26
N ASP A 131 -18.85 7.21 10.28
CA ASP A 131 -19.34 5.88 10.68
C ASP A 131 -18.21 4.86 10.90
N GLY A 132 -17.07 5.31 11.46
CA GLY A 132 -15.88 4.48 11.70
C GLY A 132 -15.07 4.14 10.45
N ILE A 133 -15.44 4.67 9.28
CA ILE A 133 -14.69 4.55 8.03
C ILE A 133 -13.89 5.82 7.79
N THR A 134 -12.57 5.68 7.68
CA THR A 134 -11.70 6.79 7.26
C THR A 134 -11.44 6.67 5.76
N VAL A 135 -11.57 7.79 5.03
CA VAL A 135 -11.19 7.91 3.63
C VAL A 135 -10.11 8.98 3.53
N GLU A 136 -8.99 8.61 2.91
CA GLU A 136 -7.89 9.51 2.57
C GLU A 136 -7.66 9.42 1.07
N VAL A 137 -7.60 10.56 0.38
CA VAL A 137 -7.26 10.63 -1.04
C VAL A 137 -6.28 11.76 -1.27
N ALA A 138 -5.25 11.50 -2.07
CA ALA A 138 -4.47 12.55 -2.72
C ALA A 138 -4.61 12.39 -4.23
N MET A 139 -4.72 13.49 -4.96
CA MET A 139 -4.86 13.46 -6.41
C MET A 139 -4.36 14.74 -7.08
N TRP A 140 -3.97 14.64 -8.35
CA TRP A 140 -3.72 15.77 -9.22
C TRP A 140 -3.83 15.39 -10.69
N TRP A 141 -3.72 16.37 -11.58
CA TRP A 141 -3.66 16.15 -13.02
C TRP A 141 -2.26 16.42 -13.54
N ASN A 142 -1.85 15.62 -14.53
CA ASN A 142 -0.60 15.74 -15.26
C ASN A 142 -0.86 15.86 -16.77
N ASP A 143 0.19 16.04 -17.55
CA ASP A 143 0.15 16.25 -19.00
C ASP A 143 -0.02 14.96 -19.84
N SER A 144 -0.33 13.82 -19.21
CA SER A 144 -0.63 12.58 -19.91
C SER A 144 -2.13 12.40 -20.16
N TYR A 145 -2.47 11.39 -20.97
CA TYR A 145 -3.86 11.06 -21.32
C TYR A 145 -4.43 9.89 -20.49
N HIS A 146 -3.64 9.34 -19.57
CA HIS A 146 -3.99 8.10 -18.86
C HIS A 146 -4.41 8.37 -17.42
N GLU A 147 -5.52 7.75 -17.01
CA GLU A 147 -5.95 7.67 -15.61
C GLU A 147 -5.05 6.67 -14.86
N ASN A 148 -4.48 7.09 -13.74
CA ASN A 148 -3.70 6.26 -12.82
C ASN A 148 -4.24 6.39 -11.39
N VAL A 149 -5.14 5.49 -11.01
CA VAL A 149 -5.73 5.46 -9.66
C VAL A 149 -5.26 4.23 -8.92
N LEU A 150 -4.51 4.41 -7.83
CA LEU A 150 -4.16 3.34 -6.90
C LEU A 150 -5.14 3.31 -5.75
N CYS A 151 -5.79 2.16 -5.54
CA CYS A 151 -6.80 1.98 -4.50
C CYS A 151 -6.29 1.04 -3.40
N PHE A 152 -6.52 1.41 -2.15
CA PHE A 152 -6.11 0.65 -0.97
C PHE A 152 -7.25 0.54 0.04
N THR A 153 -7.41 -0.65 0.63
CA THR A 153 -8.28 -0.90 1.77
C THR A 153 -7.44 -1.46 2.90
N ASN A 154 -7.36 -0.78 4.04
CA ASN A 154 -6.50 -1.17 5.18
C ASN A 154 -5.06 -1.48 4.76
N ASN A 155 -4.46 -0.61 3.94
CA ASN A 155 -3.12 -0.74 3.34
C ASN A 155 -2.94 -1.90 2.32
N ILE A 156 -4.00 -2.60 1.95
CA ILE A 156 -3.99 -3.68 0.96
C ILE A 156 -4.42 -3.13 -0.41
N PRO A 157 -3.59 -3.27 -1.46
CA PRO A 157 -3.87 -2.75 -2.78
C PRO A 157 -5.03 -3.51 -3.42
N GLN A 158 -5.92 -2.78 -4.07
CA GLN A 158 -7.08 -3.30 -4.77
C GLN A 158 -6.88 -3.10 -6.27
N ARG A 159 -6.27 -4.08 -6.94
CA ARG A 159 -5.92 -3.99 -8.37
C ARG A 159 -7.13 -3.75 -9.25
N ASP A 160 -8.24 -4.43 -8.94
CA ASP A 160 -9.51 -4.30 -9.68
C ASP A 160 -10.41 -3.18 -9.11
N GLY A 161 -9.91 -2.43 -8.12
CA GLY A 161 -10.64 -1.39 -7.41
C GLY A 161 -11.78 -1.96 -6.56
N GLY A 162 -13.00 -1.46 -6.75
CA GLY A 162 -14.18 -1.85 -5.97
C GLY A 162 -15.10 -0.68 -5.66
N THR A 163 -15.92 -0.82 -4.62
CA THR A 163 -16.96 0.16 -4.24
C THR A 163 -16.38 1.54 -3.93
N HIS A 164 -15.27 1.61 -3.19
CA HIS A 164 -14.50 2.82 -2.93
C HIS A 164 -14.04 3.54 -4.22
N MET A 165 -13.49 2.82 -5.20
CA MET A 165 -13.10 3.39 -6.49
C MET A 165 -14.31 3.91 -7.28
N ALA A 166 -15.40 3.15 -7.33
CA ALA A 166 -16.64 3.58 -7.99
C ALA A 166 -17.22 4.85 -7.35
N GLY A 167 -17.24 4.90 -6.02
CA GLY A 167 -17.67 6.07 -5.24
C GLY A 167 -16.79 7.29 -5.51
N PHE A 168 -15.46 7.11 -5.52
CA PHE A 168 -14.50 8.17 -5.85
C PHE A 168 -14.74 8.73 -7.25
N ARG A 169 -14.82 7.88 -8.28
CA ARG A 169 -15.05 8.31 -9.66
C ARG A 169 -16.37 9.07 -9.84
N ALA A 170 -17.44 8.58 -9.22
CA ALA A 170 -18.75 9.23 -9.26
C ALA A 170 -18.72 10.59 -8.56
N ALA A 171 -18.10 10.67 -7.37
CA ALA A 171 -17.99 11.91 -6.60
C ALA A 171 -17.14 12.96 -7.33
N LEU A 172 -15.99 12.55 -7.89
CA LEU A 172 -15.09 13.41 -8.66
C LEU A 172 -15.80 13.98 -9.88
N THR A 173 -16.42 13.12 -10.70
CA THR A 173 -17.15 13.53 -11.91
C THR A 173 -18.24 14.54 -11.56
N ARG A 174 -19.06 14.25 -10.54
CA ARG A 174 -20.13 15.16 -10.10
C ARG A 174 -19.57 16.51 -9.66
N GLN A 175 -18.48 16.53 -8.91
CA GLN A 175 -17.90 17.76 -8.37
C GLN A 175 -17.28 18.64 -9.48
N VAL A 176 -16.53 18.03 -10.41
CA VAL A 176 -15.91 18.74 -11.54
C VAL A 176 -16.97 19.32 -12.47
N VAL A 177 -17.98 18.52 -12.85
CA VAL A 177 -19.08 18.98 -13.72
C VAL A 177 -19.87 20.10 -13.05
N SER A 178 -20.25 19.93 -11.78
CA SER A 178 -21.01 20.96 -11.04
C SER A 178 -20.24 22.28 -10.94
N TYR A 179 -18.93 22.24 -10.75
CA TYR A 179 -18.09 23.44 -10.75
C TYR A 179 -18.00 24.08 -12.15
N ALA A 180 -17.80 23.28 -13.21
CA ALA A 180 -17.70 23.78 -14.57
C ALA A 180 -19.02 24.44 -15.05
N ASP A 181 -20.16 23.92 -14.63
CA ASP A 181 -21.48 24.49 -14.94
C ASP A 181 -21.77 25.77 -14.15
N SER A 182 -21.49 25.77 -12.85
CA SER A 182 -21.73 26.93 -11.98
C SER A 182 -20.78 28.10 -12.27
N SER A 183 -19.55 27.82 -12.70
CA SER A 183 -18.59 28.82 -13.18
C SER A 183 -18.92 29.34 -14.59
N GLY A 184 -19.82 28.68 -15.33
CA GLY A 184 -20.23 29.05 -16.68
C GLY A 184 -19.25 28.65 -17.79
N ILE A 185 -18.19 27.90 -17.48
CA ILE A 185 -17.17 27.46 -18.44
C ILE A 185 -17.79 26.58 -19.53
N THR A 186 -18.62 25.61 -19.16
CA THR A 186 -19.28 24.69 -20.11
C THR A 186 -20.15 25.43 -21.11
N LYS A 187 -20.88 26.47 -20.66
CA LYS A 187 -21.70 27.33 -21.52
C LYS A 187 -20.86 28.18 -22.47
N ARG A 188 -19.74 28.73 -21.98
CA ARG A 188 -18.85 29.59 -22.77
C ARG A 188 -18.13 28.79 -23.87
N GLU A 189 -17.57 27.64 -23.50
CA GLU A 189 -16.82 26.77 -24.42
C GLU A 189 -17.73 25.86 -25.26
N LYS A 190 -19.04 25.80 -24.94
CA LYS A 190 -20.04 24.93 -25.58
C LYS A 190 -19.67 23.45 -25.53
N VAL A 191 -19.13 23.02 -24.38
CA VAL A 191 -18.70 21.63 -24.13
C VAL A 191 -19.59 20.97 -23.09
N THR A 192 -19.72 19.66 -23.18
CA THR A 192 -20.33 18.82 -22.13
C THR A 192 -19.25 17.87 -21.63
N LEU A 193 -18.97 17.92 -20.33
CA LEU A 193 -17.96 17.07 -19.72
C LEU A 193 -18.53 15.70 -19.35
N GLN A 194 -17.81 14.65 -19.69
CA GLN A 194 -18.05 13.28 -19.28
C GLN A 194 -17.08 12.86 -18.18
N GLY A 195 -17.34 11.70 -17.57
CA GLY A 195 -16.48 11.19 -16.50
C GLY A 195 -15.05 10.91 -16.97
N GLU A 196 -14.86 10.45 -18.21
CA GLU A 196 -13.54 10.21 -18.79
C GLU A 196 -12.76 11.51 -18.95
N ASP A 197 -13.39 12.57 -19.46
CA ASP A 197 -12.79 13.91 -19.57
C ASP A 197 -12.30 14.44 -18.21
N CYS A 198 -13.05 14.17 -17.13
CA CYS A 198 -12.67 14.58 -15.78
C CYS A 198 -11.44 13.83 -15.23
N ARG A 199 -11.12 12.66 -15.79
CA ARG A 199 -10.06 11.75 -15.30
C ARG A 199 -8.89 11.60 -16.26
N GLU A 200 -8.95 12.22 -17.43
CA GLU A 200 -7.81 12.30 -18.35
C GLU A 200 -6.61 12.94 -17.63
N GLY A 201 -5.46 12.26 -17.63
CA GLY A 201 -4.26 12.71 -16.93
C GLY A 201 -4.34 12.72 -15.40
N LEU A 202 -5.38 12.14 -14.80
CA LEU A 202 -5.54 12.06 -13.34
C LEU A 202 -4.59 11.01 -12.77
N THR A 203 -3.79 11.40 -11.78
CA THR A 203 -3.15 10.46 -10.85
C THR A 203 -3.76 10.62 -9.47
N ALA A 204 -4.22 9.53 -8.86
CA ALA A 204 -4.79 9.55 -7.53
C ALA A 204 -4.36 8.32 -6.70
N VAL A 205 -4.20 8.53 -5.40
CA VAL A 205 -4.08 7.45 -4.42
C VAL A 205 -5.27 7.55 -3.48
N LEU A 206 -6.11 6.52 -3.46
CA LEU A 206 -7.30 6.40 -2.61
C LEU A 206 -7.05 5.31 -1.55
N SER A 207 -7.05 5.69 -0.28
CA SER A 207 -6.88 4.78 0.86
C SER A 207 -8.11 4.84 1.76
N VAL A 208 -8.74 3.69 1.99
CA VAL A 208 -9.86 3.56 2.93
C VAL A 208 -9.48 2.68 4.10
N LYS A 209 -9.85 3.11 5.31
CA LYS A 209 -9.72 2.33 6.54
C LYS A 209 -11.12 1.94 6.98
N VAL A 210 -11.40 0.63 6.99
CA VAL A 210 -12.75 0.09 7.15
C VAL A 210 -12.72 -1.00 8.23
N PRO A 211 -13.66 -0.99 9.19
CA PRO A 211 -13.86 -2.11 10.11
C PRO A 211 -14.46 -3.30 9.36
N ASP A 212 -13.93 -4.51 9.57
CA ASP A 212 -14.38 -5.77 8.92
C ASP A 212 -14.55 -5.65 7.38
N PRO A 213 -13.47 -5.34 6.64
CA PRO A 213 -13.54 -5.22 5.18
C PRO A 213 -13.92 -6.56 4.54
N LYS A 214 -14.66 -6.51 3.43
CA LYS A 214 -14.95 -7.68 2.58
C LYS A 214 -14.13 -7.59 1.31
N PHE A 215 -13.40 -8.65 1.01
CA PHE A 215 -12.62 -8.82 -0.22
C PHE A 215 -13.26 -9.91 -1.08
N SER A 216 -13.18 -9.77 -2.41
CA SER A 216 -13.73 -10.77 -3.35
C SER A 216 -12.89 -12.04 -3.44
N SER A 217 -11.66 -12.01 -2.94
CA SER A 217 -10.71 -13.11 -2.92
C SER A 217 -9.73 -12.94 -1.76
N GLU A 218 -9.24 -14.06 -1.22
CA GLU A 218 -8.19 -14.12 -0.19
C GLU A 218 -6.82 -13.65 -0.71
#